data_AF-A0A848HSK0-F1
#
_entry.id   AF-A0A848HSK0-F1
#
_cell.length_a   1.000
_cell.length_b   1.000
_cell.length_c   1.000
_cell.angle_alpha   90.00
_cell.angle_beta   90.00
_cell.angle_gamma   90.00
#
_symmetry.space_group_name_H-M   'P 1'
#
loop_
_entity.id
_entity.type
_entity.pdbx_description
1 polymer ?
#
loop_
_entity_poly.entity_id
_entity_poly.type
_entity_poly.pdbx_seq_one_letter_code
_entity_poly.pdbx_strand_id
1 'polypeptide(L)' 'QFYFRTTDVTGSIELPADKEMVMPGDNVSITVKLINPIAMEEGLRFAIREGGRTVGAGVVAKILSEGK' A
#
# COMPACT_ATOMS: atom_id res chain seq x y z
N GLN A 1 -0.17 -8.37 -1.65
CA GLN A 1 0.79 -8.21 -0.53
C GLN A 1 1.51 -6.87 -0.69
N PHE A 2 1.92 -6.26 0.41
CA PHE A 2 2.78 -5.07 0.44
C PHE A 2 4.16 -5.46 0.94
N TYR A 3 5.16 -5.27 0.09
CA TYR A 3 6.55 -5.57 0.40
C TYR A 3 7.25 -4.34 0.95
N PHE A 4 7.56 -4.40 2.24
CA PHE A 4 8.33 -3.37 2.95
C PHE A 4 9.71 -3.91 3.27
N ARG A 5 10.74 -3.34 2.64
CA ARG A 5 12.17 -3.68 2.78
C ARG A 5 12.49 -5.16 2.57
N THR A 6 12.15 -6.03 3.52
CA THR A 6 12.49 -7.46 3.56
C THR A 6 11.27 -8.38 3.72
N THR A 7 10.08 -7.83 3.97
CA THR A 7 8.91 -8.64 4.38
C THR A 7 7.66 -8.27 3.60
N ASP A 8 6.89 -9.29 3.22
CA ASP A 8 5.54 -9.15 2.67
C ASP A 8 4.50 -9.12 3.79
N VAL A 9 3.60 -8.14 3.76
CA VAL A 9 2.45 -8.06 4.66
C VAL A 9 1.16 -7.92 3.86
N THR A 10 0.15 -8.71 4.19
CA THR A 10 -1.17 -8.58 3.58
C THR A 10 -1.88 -7.35 4.12
N GLY A 11 -2.59 -6.64 3.25
CA GLY A 11 -3.43 -5.50 3.62
C GLY A 11 -4.57 -5.32 2.63
N SER A 12 -5.58 -4.57 3.04
CA SER A 12 -6.68 -4.13 2.18
C SER A 12 -6.44 -2.70 1.68
N ILE A 13 -6.99 -2.39 0.52
CA ILE A 13 -6.93 -1.06 -0.07
C ILE A 13 -8.33 -0.44 -0.09
N GLU A 14 -8.38 0.87 0.14
CA GLU A 14 -9.55 1.70 -0.15
C GLU A 14 -9.15 2.69 -1.25
N LEU A 15 -9.97 2.72 -2.31
CA LEU A 15 -9.80 3.67 -3.40
C LEU A 15 -10.46 5.01 -3.04
N PRO A 16 -10.03 6.12 -3.67
CA PRO A 16 -10.77 7.36 -3.63
C PRO A 16 -12.24 7.17 -4.02
N ALA A 17 -13.16 7.93 -3.41
CA ALA A 17 -14.61 7.75 -3.61
C ALA A 17 -15.07 7.95 -5.07
N ASP A 18 -14.28 8.66 -5.89
CA ASP A 18 -14.49 8.90 -7.30
C ASP A 18 -13.86 7.82 -8.21
N LYS A 19 -13.24 6.78 -7.65
CA LYS A 19 -12.61 5.68 -8.38
C LYS A 19 -13.17 4.32 -8.01
N GLU A 20 -13.80 3.67 -8.98
CA GLU A 20 -14.22 2.26 -8.87
C GLU A 20 -13.09 1.27 -9.19
N MET A 21 -12.13 1.66 -10.04
CA MET A 21 -11.06 0.79 -10.52
C MET A 21 -9.75 1.58 -10.73
N VAL A 22 -8.63 0.86 -10.69
CA VAL A 22 -7.29 1.37 -11.04
C VAL A 22 -6.76 0.54 -12.21
N MET A 23 -6.39 1.21 -13.30
CA MET A 23 -5.89 0.56 -14.51
C MET A 23 -4.35 0.44 -14.48
N PRO A 24 -3.75 -0.54 -15.18
CA PRO A 24 -2.30 -0.59 -15.34
C PRO A 24 -1.75 0.71 -15.96
N GLY A 25 -0.78 1.33 -15.28
CA GLY A 25 -0.19 2.60 -15.68
C GLY A 25 -0.75 3.83 -14.95
N ASP A 26 -1.85 3.68 -14.19
CA ASP A 26 -2.42 4.76 -13.40
C ASP A 26 -1.55 5.12 -12.19
N ASN A 27 -1.50 6.41 -11.89
CA ASN A 27 -1.08 6.92 -10.59
C ASN A 27 -2.31 7.23 -9.74
N VAL A 28 -2.33 6.73 -8.51
CA VAL A 28 -3.45 6.89 -7.59
C VAL A 28 -2.96 6.95 -6.15
N SER A 29 -3.61 7.79 -5.34
CA SER A 29 -3.48 7.77 -3.88
C SER A 29 -4.49 6.78 -3.32
N ILE A 30 -4.02 5.83 -2.51
CA ILE A 30 -4.86 4.81 -1.87
C ILE A 30 -4.65 4.84 -0.37
N THR A 31 -5.69 4.48 0.39
CA THR A 31 -5.54 4.17 1.80
C THR A 31 -5.29 2.68 1.95
N VAL A 32 -4.31 2.30 2.78
CA VAL A 32 -3.93 0.91 2.99
C VAL A 32 -4.08 0.55 4.46
N LYS A 33 -4.80 -0.53 4.75
CA LYS A 33 -4.89 -1.13 6.09
C LYS A 33 -4.14 -2.44 6.12
N LEU A 34 -3.01 -2.49 6.83
CA LEU A 34 -2.20 -3.70 6.98
C LEU A 34 -2.78 -4.61 8.07
N ILE A 35 -2.75 -5.93 7.85
CA ILE A 35 -3.22 -6.93 8.84
C ILE A 35 -2.24 -7.04 10.01
N ASN A 36 -0.95 -6.82 9.76
CA ASN A 36 0.09 -6.82 10.78
C ASN A 36 0.80 -5.45 10.80
N PRO A 37 1.16 -4.93 12.00
CA PRO A 37 1.92 -3.70 12.11
C PRO A 37 3.28 -3.80 11.40
N ILE A 38 3.68 -2.72 10.73
CA ILE A 38 4.99 -2.55 10.11
C ILE A 38 5.57 -1.22 10.58
N ALA A 39 6.82 -1.23 10.99
CA ALA A 39 7.56 0.00 11.24
C ALA A 39 7.75 0.75 9.90
N MET A 40 7.24 1.98 9.84
CA MET A 40 7.29 2.80 8.63
C MET A 40 7.43 4.29 8.96
N GLU A 41 7.86 5.05 7.96
CA GLU A 41 7.98 6.50 7.97
C GLU A 41 7.41 7.06 6.65
N GLU A 42 6.99 8.32 6.66
CA GLU A 42 6.61 9.01 5.42
C GLU A 42 7.81 9.05 4.46
N GLY A 43 7.56 8.83 3.17
CA GLY A 43 8.61 8.68 2.16
C GLY A 43 9.17 7.26 2.01
N LEU A 44 8.83 6.32 2.90
CA LEU A 44 9.23 4.93 2.74
C LEU A 44 8.61 4.33 1.47
N ARG A 45 9.45 3.78 0.59
CA ARG A 45 9.02 3.09 -0.63
C ARG A 45 8.63 1.65 -0.34
N PHE A 46 7.63 1.15 -1.06
CA PHE A 46 7.16 -0.23 -1.00
C PHE A 46 6.76 -0.73 -2.38
N ALA A 47 6.66 -2.06 -2.53
CA ALA A 47 6.11 -2.69 -3.72
C ALA A 47 4.78 -3.37 -3.38
N ILE A 48 3.85 -3.38 -4.34
CA ILE A 48 2.62 -4.18 -4.28
C ILE A 48 2.87 -5.44 -5.09
N ARG A 49 2.63 -6.60 -4.47
CA ARG A 49 2.89 -7.91 -5.06
C ARG A 49 1.64 -8.76 -5.06
N GLU A 50 1.53 -9.63 -6.06
CA GLU A 50 0.48 -10.64 -6.16
C GLU A 50 1.06 -11.89 -6.84
N GLY A 51 0.80 -13.08 -6.29
CA GLY A 51 1.35 -14.33 -6.83
C GLY A 51 2.88 -14.34 -6.96
N GLY A 52 3.59 -13.58 -6.11
CA GLY A 52 5.05 -13.44 -6.15
C GLY A 52 5.59 -12.40 -7.14
N ARG A 53 4.75 -11.79 -7.99
CA ARG A 53 5.12 -10.76 -8.97
C ARG A 53 4.81 -9.36 -8.47
N THR A 54 5.62 -8.37 -8.84
CA THR A 54 5.33 -6.95 -8.57
C THR A 54 4.29 -6.44 -9.55
N VAL A 55 3.20 -5.89 -9.02
CA VAL A 55 2.07 -5.33 -9.78
C VAL A 55 1.91 -3.82 -9.58
N GLY A 56 2.62 -3.24 -8.61
CA GLY A 56 2.64 -1.80 -8.37
C GLY A 56 3.82 -1.37 -7.49
N ALA A 57 4.08 -0.08 -7.47
CA ALA A 57 5.07 0.55 -6.60
C ALA A 57 4.45 1.76 -5.93
N GLY A 58 4.84 2.02 -4.69
CA GLY A 58 4.27 3.11 -3.90
C GLY A 58 5.27 3.75 -2.94
N VAL A 59 4.86 4.89 -2.41
CA VAL A 59 5.56 5.62 -1.36
C VAL A 59 4.55 5.97 -0.27
N VAL A 60 4.92 5.80 1.00
CA VAL A 60 4.06 6.16 2.13
C VAL A 60 3.93 7.69 2.15
N ALA A 61 2.75 8.20 1.78
CA ALA A 61 2.50 9.63 1.74
C ALA A 61 2.15 10.21 3.12
N LYS A 62 1.40 9.45 3.93
CA LYS A 62 0.98 9.84 5.27
C LYS A 62 0.68 8.60 6.10
N ILE A 63 1.09 8.59 7.37
CA ILE A 63 0.73 7.52 8.31
C ILE A 63 -0.61 7.85 8.96
N LEU A 64 -1.58 6.96 8.82
CA LEU A 64 -2.90 7.07 9.44
C LEU A 64 -2.96 6.10 10.62
N SER A 65 -3.06 6.62 11.84
CA SER A 65 -3.17 5.81 13.04
C SER A 65 -4.63 5.56 13.41
N GLU A 66 -5.11 4.31 13.36
CA GLU A 66 -6.13 3.84 14.31
C GLU A 66 -5.38 3.26 15.51
N GLY A 67 -5.14 4.06 16.54
CA GLY A 67 -4.41 3.60 17.72
C GLY A 67 -3.79 4.69 18.58
N LYS A 68 -4.65 5.47 19.24
CA LYS A 68 -4.65 5.49 20.70
C LYS A 68 -6.06 5.12 21.17
#